data_AF-A0A256YJX5-F1
#
_entry.id   AF-A0A256YJX5-F1
#
_cell.length_a   1.000
_cell.length_b   1.000
_cell.length_c   1.000
_cell.angle_alpha   90.00
_cell.angle_beta   90.00
_cell.angle_gamma   90.00
#
_symmetry.space_group_name_H-M   'P 1'
#
loop_
_entity.id
_entity.type
_entity.pdbx_description
1 polymer ?
#
loop_
_entity_poly.entity_id
_entity_poly.type
_entity_poly.pdbx_seq_one_letter_code
_entity_poly.pdbx_strand_id
1 'polypeptide(L)' 'MADVEELIDLVVRETGKSEEEIRDMMEKRKEATHGLLSDYGAIYAVAKEFGIGLDSEKTVITKLSDVEAQRAFN' A
#
# COMPACT_ATOMS: atom_id res chain seq x y z
N MET A 1 -8.52 2.95 4.94
CA MET A 1 -7.06 2.91 4.99
C MET A 1 -6.68 1.51 5.43
N ALA A 2 -5.86 0.80 4.65
CA ALA A 2 -5.24 -0.44 5.12
C ALA A 2 -4.36 -0.09 6.33
N ASP A 3 -4.32 -0.95 7.34
CA ASP A 3 -3.47 -0.73 8.51
C ASP A 3 -1.98 -0.82 8.09
N VAL A 4 -1.08 -0.13 8.81
CA VAL A 4 0.37 -0.20 8.54
C VAL A 4 0.85 -1.66 8.62
N GLU A 5 0.31 -2.43 9.57
CA GLU A 5 0.63 -3.84 9.73
C GLU A 5 0.22 -4.68 8.51
N GLU A 6 -0.96 -4.40 7.91
CA GLU A 6 -1.38 -5.08 6.67
C GLU A 6 -0.45 -4.76 5.49
N LEU A 7 0.07 -3.54 5.44
CA LEU A 7 1.03 -3.12 4.42
C LEU A 7 2.41 -3.77 4.64
N ILE A 8 2.86 -3.91 5.89
CA ILE A 8 4.10 -4.62 6.22
C ILE A 8 3.99 -6.09 5.80
N ASP A 9 2.90 -6.76 6.13
CA ASP A 9 2.65 -8.15 5.74
C ASP A 9 2.67 -8.33 4.22
N LEU A 10 2.07 -7.40 3.48
CA LEU A 10 2.10 -7.41 2.02
C LEU A 10 3.54 -7.31 1.49
N VAL A 11 4.33 -6.37 2.02
CA VAL A 11 5.72 -6.18 1.58
C VAL A 11 6.58 -7.38 1.97
N VAL A 12 6.40 -7.97 3.15
CA VAL A 12 7.06 -9.21 3.57
C VAL A 12 6.79 -10.34 2.57
N ARG A 13 5.51 -10.53 2.19
CA ARG A 13 5.11 -11.58 1.26
C ARG A 13 5.67 -11.39 -0.15
N GLU A 14 5.69 -10.16 -0.65
CA GLU A 14 6.16 -9.84 -2.00
C GLU A 14 7.69 -9.83 -2.11
N THR A 15 8.40 -9.45 -1.03
CA THR A 15 9.88 -9.38 -1.02
C THR A 15 10.56 -10.66 -0.53
N GLY A 16 9.87 -11.49 0.26
CA GLY A 16 10.44 -12.65 0.95
C GLY A 16 11.38 -12.30 2.11
N LYS A 17 11.43 -11.03 2.54
CA LYS A 17 12.21 -10.56 3.69
C LYS A 17 11.49 -10.81 5.00
N SER A 18 12.22 -10.78 6.12
CA SER A 18 11.59 -10.83 7.43
C SER A 18 10.89 -9.51 7.77
N GLU A 19 9.89 -9.57 8.64
CA GLU A 19 9.22 -8.39 9.18
C GLU A 19 10.20 -7.42 9.85
N GLU A 20 11.16 -7.96 10.62
CA GLU A 20 12.22 -7.18 11.28
C GLU A 20 13.05 -6.39 10.26
N GLU A 21 13.45 -7.00 9.14
CA GLU A 21 14.17 -6.30 8.08
C GLU A 21 13.34 -5.15 7.48
N ILE A 22 12.04 -5.36 7.27
CA ILE A 22 11.14 -4.32 6.75
C ILE A 22 11.02 -3.16 7.75
N ARG A 23 10.86 -3.46 9.05
CA ARG A 23 10.80 -2.42 10.09
C ARG A 23 12.11 -1.65 10.22
N ASP A 24 13.26 -2.32 10.13
CA ASP A 24 14.58 -1.67 10.11
C ASP A 24 14.73 -0.73 8.91
N MET A 25 14.22 -1.13 7.74
CA MET A 25 14.21 -0.27 6.56
C MET A 25 13.29 0.93 6.75
N MET A 26 12.12 0.75 7.37
CA MET A 26 11.20 1.84 7.70
C MET A 26 11.83 2.86 8.65
N GLU A 27 12.47 2.40 9.73
CA GLU A 27 13.14 3.30 10.69
C GLU A 27 14.30 4.08 10.03
N LYS A 28 15.13 3.43 9.21
CA LYS A 28 16.18 4.12 8.45
C LYS A 28 15.60 5.23 7.56
N ARG A 29 14.43 5.01 6.95
CA ARG A 29 13.73 6.02 6.14
C ARG A 29 13.21 7.17 7.00
N LYS A 30 12.67 6.89 8.18
CA LYS A 30 12.24 7.91 9.14
C LYS A 30 13.41 8.76 9.62
N GLU A 31 14.51 8.13 10.03
CA GLU A 31 15.73 8.81 10.45
C GLU A 31 16.33 9.69 9.35
N ALA A 32 16.42 9.18 8.11
CA ALA A 32 16.93 9.92 6.96
C ALA A 32 16.12 11.20 6.65
N THR A 33 14.85 11.23 7.04
CA THR A 33 13.96 12.39 6.89
C THR A 33 13.87 13.25 8.15
N HIS A 34 14.71 12.99 9.16
CA HIS A 34 14.69 13.67 10.46
C HIS A 34 13.30 13.55 11.14
N GLY A 35 12.64 12.41 10.98
CA GLY A 35 11.34 12.11 11.59
C GLY A 35 10.13 12.74 10.89
N LEU A 36 10.30 13.31 9.69
CA LEU A 36 9.17 13.87 8.91
C LEU A 36 8.29 12.78 8.29
N LEU A 37 8.82 11.57 8.10
CA LEU A 37 8.09 10.45 7.55
C LEU A 37 7.27 9.75 8.66
N SER A 38 5.97 9.58 8.42
CA SER A 38 5.12 8.71 9.24
C SER A 38 5.37 7.24 8.90
N ASP A 39 4.87 6.31 9.73
CA ASP A 39 5.00 4.87 9.45
C ASP A 39 4.34 4.47 8.12
N TYR A 40 3.21 5.09 7.78
CA TYR A 40 2.59 4.97 6.46
C TYR A 40 3.52 5.45 5.35
N GLY A 41 4.15 6.61 5.50
CA GLY A 41 5.11 7.10 4.50
C GLY A 41 6.34 6.19 4.39
N ALA A 42 6.77 5.61 5.51
CA ALA A 42 7.92 4.72 5.58
C ALA A 42 7.68 3.42 4.82
N ILE A 43 6.54 2.74 5.07
CA ILE A 43 6.24 1.49 4.37
C ILE A 43 6.04 1.71 2.86
N TYR A 44 5.45 2.84 2.46
CA TYR A 44 5.34 3.21 1.04
C TYR A 44 6.70 3.47 0.39
N ALA A 45 7.61 4.13 1.10
CA ALA A 45 8.97 4.34 0.61
C ALA A 45 9.70 3.01 0.42
N VAL A 46 9.60 2.10 1.39
CA VAL A 46 10.20 0.75 1.32
C VAL A 46 9.59 -0.06 0.17
N ALA A 47 8.27 -0.12 0.05
CA ALA A 47 7.60 -0.84 -1.03
C ALA A 47 8.03 -0.35 -2.41
N LYS A 48 8.18 0.97 -2.57
CA LYS A 48 8.64 1.58 -3.83
C LYS A 48 10.06 1.16 -4.22
N GLU A 49 10.95 0.91 -3.27
CA GLU A 49 12.32 0.41 -3.56
C GLU A 49 12.30 -0.97 -4.21
N PHE A 50 11.32 -1.79 -3.85
CA PHE A 50 11.11 -3.13 -4.39
C PHE A 50 10.16 -3.14 -5.60
N GLY A 51 9.68 -1.98 -6.04
CA GLY A 51 8.71 -1.88 -7.14
C GLY A 51 7.31 -2.41 -6.79
N ILE A 52 6.98 -2.51 -5.50
CA ILE A 52 5.68 -2.97 -5.01
C ILE A 52 4.71 -1.80 -4.96
N GLY A 53 3.58 -1.93 -5.65
CA GLY A 53 2.45 -1.01 -5.53
C GLY A 53 1.58 -1.37 -4.33
N LEU A 54 1.41 -0.41 -3.40
CA LEU A 54 0.53 -0.57 -2.23
C LEU A 54 -0.87 0.00 -2.46
N ASP A 55 -1.25 0.18 -3.72
CA ASP A 55 -2.48 0.87 -4.13
C ASP A 55 -3.70 0.17 -3.53
N SER A 56 -4.38 0.86 -2.61
CA SER A 56 -5.52 0.31 -1.87
C SER A 56 -6.81 0.19 -2.69
N GLU A 57 -6.82 0.66 -3.94
CA GLU A 57 -7.98 0.55 -4.82
C GLU A 57 -7.57 -0.07 -6.15
N LYS A 58 -8.01 -1.31 -6.39
CA LYS A 58 -8.15 -1.79 -7.76
C LYS A 58 -9.12 -0.85 -8.45
N THR A 59 -8.61 0.03 -9.30
CA THR A 59 -9.46 0.79 -10.21
C THR A 59 -10.13 -0.22 -11.14
N VAL A 60 -11.38 -0.55 -10.83
CA VAL A 60 -12.18 -1.41 -11.70
C VAL A 60 -12.71 -0.55 -12.83
N ILE A 61 -12.08 -0.67 -14.00
CA ILE A 61 -12.55 -0.03 -15.22
C ILE A 61 -13.67 -0.88 -15.79
N THR A 62 -14.91 -0.50 -15.52
CA THR A 62 -16.10 -1.08 -16.14
C THR A 62 -16.46 -0.27 -17.39
N LYS A 63 -16.68 -0.92 -18.53
CA LYS A 63 -17.17 -0.21 -19.71
C LYS A 63 -18.58 0.28 -19.44
N LEU A 64 -18.93 1.45 -19.96
CA LEU A 64 -20.28 1.99 -19.85
C LEU A 64 -21.35 1.03 -20.41
N SER A 65 -20.98 0.19 -21.40
CA SER A 65 -21.83 -0.87 -21.93
C SER A 65 -22.21 -1.96 -20.93
N ASP A 66 -21.41 -2.14 -19.88
CA ASP A 66 -21.52 -3.25 -18.95
C ASP A 66 -22.25 -2.83 -17.65
N VAL A 67 -22.71 -1.57 -17.58
CA VAL A 67 -23.50 -1.03 -16.47
C VAL A 67 -24.98 -1.07 -16.84
N GLU A 68 -25.77 -1.91 -16.16
CA GLU A 68 -27.22 -1.91 -16.33
C GLU A 68 -27.83 -0.63 -15.72
N ALA A 69 -28.69 0.05 -16.49
CA ALA A 69 -29.40 1.23 -16.01
C ALA A 69 -30.27 0.85 -14.80
N GLN A 70 -30.04 1.50 -13.66
CA GLN A 70 -30.88 1.33 -12.48
C GLN A 70 -32.33 1.68 -12.85
N ARG A 71 -33.23 0.70 -12.75
CA ARG A 71 -34.66 0.94 -12.89
C ARG A 71 -35.13 1.68 -11.64
N ALA A 72 -35.66 2.88 -11.82
CA ALA A 72 -36.39 3.58 -10.77
C ALA A 72 -37.57 2.70 -10.34
N PHE A 73 -37.60 2.32 -9.06
CA PHE A 73 -38.78 1.74 -8.45
C PHE A 73 -39.79 2.87 -8.22
N ASN A 74 -40.96 2.77 -8.88
CA ASN A 74 -42.14 3.57 -8.56
C ASN A 74 -42.95 2.87 -7.48
#